data_AF-A0A6F8U6B6-F1
#
_entry.id   AF-A0A6F8U6B6-F1
#
_cell.length_a   1.000
_cell.length_b   1.000
_cell.length_c   1.000
_cell.angle_alpha   90.00
_cell.angle_beta   90.00
_cell.angle_gamma   90.00
#
_symmetry.space_group_name_H-M   'P 1'
#
loop_
_entity.id
_entity.type
_entity.pdbx_description
1 polymer ?
#
loop_
_entity_poly.entity_id
_entity_poly.type
_entity_poly.pdbx_seq_one_letter_code
_entity_poly.pdbx_strand_id
1 'polypeptide(L)'
;MKSGWFWPLYGDADEVVFTYSNSRGRAHIEAILSESFNGTLISDGYAAYARYAAAQENVTHAQCWVHSRRYFIEAQKDHPETVTEALQRIAALYRNEETIRTHGLTGEKKRQYRLEHSKPVVSGFFQWCRDQLASGGLVPSDPLTKALNYVLSREASLSVFLENPDVQPDTNHLERALRPIPMGKKNWMFCWTELGAEHLGIIQSLISTCKLHNITPTLTWWTCCNASASIRPVTSAT
;
A
#
# COMPACT_ATOMS: atom_id res chain seq x y z
N MET A 1 -15.39 -19.18 -14.82
CA MET A 1 -15.10 -17.74 -14.73
C MET A 1 -13.63 -17.59 -14.42
N LYS A 2 -12.84 -16.92 -15.27
CA LYS A 2 -11.41 -16.74 -14.99
C LYS A 2 -11.25 -15.83 -13.77
N SER A 3 -10.29 -16.17 -12.92
CA SER A 3 -9.91 -15.31 -11.79
C SER A 3 -9.37 -13.99 -12.34
N GLY A 4 -9.82 -12.87 -11.78
CA GLY A 4 -9.36 -11.53 -12.15
C GLY A 4 -9.12 -10.67 -10.91
N TRP A 5 -8.08 -9.84 -10.98
CA TRP A 5 -7.54 -9.07 -9.87
C TRP A 5 -7.65 -7.58 -10.15
N PHE A 6 -8.02 -6.82 -9.12
CA PHE A 6 -7.88 -5.38 -9.10
C PHE A 6 -6.57 -5.01 -8.42
N TRP A 7 -5.84 -4.09 -9.03
CA TRP A 7 -4.58 -3.57 -8.53
C TRP A 7 -4.79 -2.09 -8.20
N PRO A 8 -4.99 -1.76 -6.92
CA PRO A 8 -5.10 -0.38 -6.50
C PRO A 8 -3.72 0.27 -6.46
N LEU A 9 -3.67 1.50 -6.94
CA LEU A 9 -2.53 2.40 -6.88
C LEU A 9 -2.98 3.70 -6.25
N TYR A 10 -2.09 4.31 -5.48
CA TYR A 10 -2.26 5.62 -4.88
C TYR A 10 -1.15 6.53 -5.36
N GLY A 11 -1.50 7.71 -5.85
CA GLY A 11 -0.55 8.71 -6.31
C GLY A 11 -0.35 9.86 -5.32
N ASP A 12 0.61 10.72 -5.61
CA ASP A 12 1.08 11.77 -4.70
C ASP A 12 0.11 12.96 -4.58
N ALA A 13 -0.85 13.10 -5.48
CA ALA A 13 -1.89 14.13 -5.45
C ALA A 13 -3.22 13.62 -4.87
N ASP A 14 -3.17 12.59 -4.02
CA ASP A 14 -4.32 11.93 -3.41
C ASP A 14 -5.30 11.29 -4.43
N GLU A 15 -4.75 10.79 -5.54
CA GLU A 15 -5.46 10.04 -6.57
C GLU A 15 -5.40 8.52 -6.35
N VAL A 16 -6.50 7.84 -6.68
CA VAL A 16 -6.60 6.39 -6.61
C VAL A 16 -6.95 5.84 -7.99
N VAL A 17 -6.17 4.86 -8.43
CA VAL A 17 -6.44 4.13 -9.67
C VAL A 17 -6.59 2.65 -9.37
N PHE A 18 -7.71 2.07 -9.80
CA PHE A 18 -7.95 0.63 -9.77
C PHE A 18 -7.86 0.08 -11.19
N THR A 19 -6.76 -0.62 -11.46
CA THR A 19 -6.58 -1.31 -12.73
C THR A 19 -7.02 -2.76 -12.61
N TYR A 20 -7.49 -3.35 -13.70
CA TYR A 20 -7.94 -4.74 -13.74
C TYR A 20 -6.97 -5.60 -14.54
N SER A 21 -6.76 -6.84 -14.10
CA SER A 21 -6.00 -7.83 -14.85
C SER A 21 -6.54 -9.25 -14.66
N ASN A 22 -6.47 -10.05 -15.72
CA ASN A 22 -6.65 -11.49 -15.66
C ASN A 22 -5.42 -12.24 -15.13
N SER A 23 -4.38 -11.52 -14.73
CA SER A 23 -3.14 -12.06 -14.21
C SER A 23 -2.73 -11.33 -12.94
N ARG A 24 -2.12 -12.07 -12.01
CA ARG A 24 -1.42 -11.48 -10.86
C ARG A 24 0.08 -11.28 -11.14
N GLY A 25 0.49 -11.45 -12.39
CA GLY A 25 1.89 -11.41 -12.81
C GLY A 25 2.47 -10.00 -12.93
N ARG A 26 3.80 -9.94 -12.94
CA ARG A 26 4.60 -8.71 -13.07
C ARG A 26 4.28 -7.90 -14.33
N ALA A 27 3.92 -8.56 -15.44
CA ALA A 27 3.58 -7.88 -16.70
C ALA A 27 2.51 -6.80 -16.54
N HIS A 28 1.58 -6.97 -15.60
CA HIS A 28 0.55 -5.97 -15.32
C HIS A 28 1.14 -4.72 -14.64
N ILE A 29 2.08 -4.90 -13.71
CA ILE A 29 2.77 -3.80 -13.03
C ILE A 29 3.59 -2.99 -14.04
N GLU A 30 4.29 -3.68 -14.95
CA GLU A 30 5.09 -3.04 -16.02
C GLU A 30 4.22 -2.22 -16.97
N ALA A 31 3.03 -2.74 -17.32
CA ALA A 31 2.09 -2.02 -18.17
C ALA A 31 1.54 -0.75 -17.52
N ILE A 32 1.41 -0.71 -16.19
CA ILE A 32 0.80 0.43 -15.50
C ILE A 32 1.81 1.45 -15.05
N LEU A 33 2.89 1.01 -14.39
CA LEU A 33 3.90 1.92 -13.86
C LEU A 33 4.81 2.44 -14.97
N SER A 34 4.82 1.80 -16.15
CA SER A 34 5.66 2.11 -17.31
C SER A 34 7.16 2.18 -16.99
N GLU A 35 8.02 2.26 -18.00
CA GLU A 35 9.46 2.48 -17.80
C GLU A 35 9.80 3.89 -17.24
N SER A 36 8.79 4.76 -17.09
CA SER A 36 8.98 6.17 -16.71
C SER A 36 8.69 6.49 -15.25
N PHE A 37 8.19 5.54 -14.43
CA PHE A 37 8.00 5.79 -13.01
C PHE A 37 9.33 6.05 -12.32
N ASN A 38 9.44 7.23 -11.73
CA ASN A 38 10.59 7.67 -10.93
C ASN A 38 10.06 8.11 -9.57
N GLY A 39 10.55 7.49 -8.50
CA GLY A 39 10.11 7.80 -7.14
C GLY A 39 10.11 6.62 -6.19
N THR A 40 9.38 6.76 -5.08
CA THR A 40 9.25 5.69 -4.08
C THR A 40 7.97 4.90 -4.28
N LEU A 41 8.09 3.60 -4.54
CA LEU A 41 6.97 2.67 -4.58
C LEU A 41 6.79 2.04 -3.21
N ILE A 42 5.64 2.24 -2.55
CA ILE A 42 5.28 1.57 -1.31
C ILE A 42 4.41 0.34 -1.64
N SER A 43 4.76 -0.84 -1.14
CA SER A 43 3.91 -2.03 -1.32
C SER A 43 3.69 -2.86 -0.05
N ASP A 44 2.69 -3.74 -0.13
CA ASP A 44 2.27 -4.71 0.88
C ASP A 44 3.24 -5.91 1.04
N GLY A 45 4.39 -5.86 0.39
CA GLY A 45 5.37 -6.94 0.39
C GLY A 45 5.09 -8.04 -0.64
N TYR A 46 4.14 -7.85 -1.57
CA TYR A 46 3.98 -8.76 -2.70
C TYR A 46 5.22 -8.77 -3.60
N ALA A 47 5.77 -9.97 -3.83
CA ALA A 47 7.06 -10.16 -4.48
C ALA A 47 7.14 -9.59 -5.91
N ALA A 48 6.02 -9.46 -6.62
CA ALA A 48 5.99 -8.89 -7.96
C ALA A 48 6.46 -7.42 -7.97
N TYR A 49 6.07 -6.62 -6.97
CA TYR A 49 6.53 -5.23 -6.83
C TYR A 49 8.01 -5.14 -6.49
N ALA A 50 8.50 -5.99 -5.59
CA ALA A 50 9.92 -6.02 -5.25
C ALA A 50 10.79 -6.37 -6.47
N ARG A 51 10.34 -7.35 -7.28
CA ARG A 51 11.02 -7.71 -8.53
C ARG A 51 10.96 -6.60 -9.58
N TYR A 52 9.82 -5.91 -9.68
CA TYR A 52 9.68 -4.75 -10.57
C TYR A 52 10.66 -3.65 -10.17
N ALA A 53 10.64 -3.21 -8.90
CA ALA A 53 11.51 -2.15 -8.42
C ALA A 53 13.00 -2.50 -8.55
N ALA A 54 13.39 -3.74 -8.29
CA ALA A 54 14.77 -4.19 -8.46
C ALA A 54 15.27 -4.18 -9.92
N ALA A 55 14.36 -4.12 -10.91
CA ALA A 55 14.70 -4.01 -12.32
C ALA A 55 14.73 -2.57 -12.84
N GLN A 56 14.44 -1.58 -12.00
CA GLN A 56 14.38 -0.17 -12.35
C GLN A 56 15.44 0.60 -11.57
N GLU A 57 16.26 1.40 -12.25
CA GLU A 57 17.34 2.16 -11.59
C GLU A 57 16.81 3.32 -10.74
N ASN A 58 15.68 3.91 -11.15
CA ASN A 58 15.13 5.13 -10.54
C ASN A 58 13.96 4.88 -9.58
N VAL A 59 13.78 3.64 -9.11
CA VAL A 59 12.68 3.27 -8.22
C VAL A 59 13.20 2.85 -6.87
N THR A 60 12.84 3.61 -5.83
CA THR A 60 13.07 3.21 -4.44
C THR A 60 11.90 2.36 -3.96
N HIS A 61 12.17 1.15 -3.45
CA HIS A 61 11.11 0.27 -2.94
C HIS A 61 10.97 0.39 -1.43
N ALA A 62 9.84 0.90 -0.96
CA ALA A 62 9.43 0.93 0.43
C ALA A 62 8.43 -0.19 0.75
N GLN A 63 8.51 -0.75 1.96
CA GLN A 63 7.61 -1.82 2.39
C GLN A 63 6.86 -1.49 3.68
N CYS A 64 5.66 -2.06 3.77
CA CYS A 64 4.69 -1.78 4.82
C CYS A 64 4.99 -2.57 6.11
N TRP A 65 5.17 -1.85 7.22
CA TRP A 65 5.44 -2.43 8.54
C TRP A 65 4.29 -3.29 9.09
N VAL A 66 3.05 -3.04 8.65
CA VAL A 66 1.88 -3.83 9.05
C VAL A 66 1.97 -5.25 8.54
N HIS A 67 2.55 -5.46 7.35
CA HIS A 67 2.73 -6.79 6.80
C HIS A 67 3.76 -7.58 7.61
N SER A 68 4.88 -6.95 7.96
CA SER A 68 5.86 -7.51 8.90
C SER A 68 5.20 -7.89 10.24
N ARG A 69 4.36 -7.02 10.79
CA ARG A 69 3.60 -7.28 12.03
C ARG A 69 2.69 -8.52 11.92
N ARG A 70 2.05 -8.76 10.77
CA ARG A 70 1.17 -9.94 10.57
C ARG A 70 1.96 -11.24 10.71
N TYR A 71 3.16 -11.32 10.15
CA TYR A 71 4.01 -12.52 10.29
C TYR A 71 4.36 -12.84 11.75
N PHE A 72 4.63 -11.83 12.58
CA PHE A 72 4.86 -12.07 14.01
C PHE A 72 3.59 -12.56 14.73
N ILE A 73 2.42 -12.05 14.37
CA ILE A 73 1.15 -12.49 14.96
C ILE A 73 0.88 -13.97 14.64
N GLU A 74 1.24 -14.44 13.44
CA GLU A 74 1.12 -15.86 13.10
C GLU A 74 1.98 -16.76 13.99
N ALA A 75 3.09 -16.25 14.52
CA ALA A 75 3.96 -16.95 15.46
C ALA A 75 3.53 -16.83 16.94
N GLN A 76 2.50 -16.03 17.25
CA GLN A 76 2.09 -15.72 18.63
C GLN A 76 1.74 -16.95 19.46
N LYS A 77 1.15 -17.97 18.81
CA LYS A 77 0.71 -19.19 19.48
C LYS A 77 1.89 -19.99 20.04
N ASP A 78 2.98 -20.05 19.29
CA ASP A 78 4.13 -20.88 19.60
C ASP A 78 5.20 -20.11 20.39
N HIS A 79 5.31 -18.79 20.17
CA HIS A 79 6.35 -17.93 20.76
C HIS A 79 5.77 -16.66 21.40
N PRO A 80 4.91 -16.76 22.42
CA PRO A 80 4.13 -15.62 22.90
C PRO A 80 4.98 -14.48 23.49
N GLU A 81 6.05 -14.79 24.22
CA GLU A 81 6.93 -13.79 24.83
C GLU A 81 7.73 -13.02 23.78
N THR A 82 8.41 -13.73 22.89
CA THR A 82 9.20 -13.14 21.78
C THR A 82 8.34 -12.31 20.85
N VAL A 83 7.12 -12.78 20.52
CA VAL A 83 6.20 -12.01 19.68
C VAL A 83 5.70 -10.77 20.42
N THR A 84 5.43 -10.85 21.72
CA THR A 84 5.04 -9.67 22.51
C THR A 84 6.13 -8.61 22.47
N GLU A 85 7.39 -8.99 22.61
CA GLU A 85 8.52 -8.06 22.50
C GLU A 85 8.60 -7.44 21.09
N ALA A 86 8.48 -8.24 20.03
CA ALA A 86 8.44 -7.76 18.65
C ALA A 86 7.33 -6.70 18.44
N LEU A 87 6.11 -7.01 18.92
CA LEU A 87 4.96 -6.13 18.80
C LEU A 87 5.13 -4.84 19.61
N GLN A 88 5.77 -4.88 20.78
CA GLN A 88 6.07 -3.70 21.58
C GLN A 88 7.08 -2.78 20.89
N ARG A 89 8.11 -3.35 20.25
CA ARG A 89 9.09 -2.59 19.44
C ARG A 89 8.43 -1.93 18.23
N ILE A 90 7.58 -2.66 17.51
CA ILE A 90 6.79 -2.10 16.40
C ILE A 90 5.83 -1.01 16.93
N ALA A 91 5.19 -1.22 18.08
CA ALA A 91 4.31 -0.21 18.69
C ALA A 91 5.07 1.07 19.08
N ALA A 92 6.34 0.97 19.50
CA ALA A 92 7.18 2.13 19.77
C ALA A 92 7.39 2.99 18.53
N LEU A 93 7.63 2.36 17.37
CA LEU A 93 7.71 3.08 16.09
C LEU A 93 6.40 3.84 15.80
N TYR A 94 5.24 3.20 15.98
CA TYR A 94 3.96 3.85 15.73
C TYR A 94 3.63 4.98 16.72
N ARG A 95 4.13 4.93 17.96
CA ARG A 95 4.02 6.05 18.91
C ARG A 95 4.79 7.28 18.43
N ASN A 96 5.94 7.08 17.77
CA ASN A 96 6.68 8.19 17.18
C ASN A 96 5.91 8.83 16.01
N GLU A 97 5.34 8.00 15.13
CA GLU A 97 4.54 8.48 14.00
C GLU A 97 3.26 9.20 14.45
N GLU A 98 2.64 8.73 15.53
CA GLU A 98 1.53 9.41 16.18
C GLU A 98 1.95 10.78 16.75
N THR A 99 3.14 10.86 17.36
CA THR A 99 3.68 12.12 17.89
C THR A 99 3.93 13.12 16.77
N ILE A 100 4.54 12.69 15.66
CA ILE A 100 4.72 13.49 14.44
C ILE A 100 3.38 14.06 13.96
N ARG A 101 2.35 13.21 13.91
CA ARG A 101 1.00 13.59 13.46
C ARG A 101 0.35 14.62 14.39
N THR A 102 0.39 14.39 15.69
CA THR A 102 -0.20 15.29 16.70
C THR A 102 0.49 16.65 16.75
N HIS A 103 1.80 16.69 16.52
CA HIS A 103 2.57 17.94 16.46
C HIS A 103 2.56 18.60 15.08
N GLY A 104 1.92 17.96 14.08
CA GLY A 104 1.84 18.48 12.71
C GLY A 104 3.21 18.64 12.02
N LEU A 105 4.18 17.77 12.34
CA LEU A 105 5.51 17.84 11.73
C LEU A 105 5.46 17.40 10.27
N THR A 106 6.02 18.20 9.37
CA THR A 106 6.08 17.96 7.93
C THR A 106 7.48 18.22 7.37
N GLY A 107 7.76 17.72 6.16
CA GLY A 107 9.02 17.93 5.45
C GLY A 107 10.26 17.57 6.28
N GLU A 108 11.24 18.46 6.32
CA GLU A 108 12.50 18.21 7.02
C GLU A 108 12.34 18.04 8.54
N LYS A 109 11.37 18.72 9.17
CA LYS A 109 11.12 18.54 10.62
C LYS A 109 10.65 17.12 10.93
N LYS A 110 9.79 16.56 10.07
CA LYS A 110 9.34 15.17 10.16
C LYS A 110 10.51 14.21 9.97
N ARG A 111 11.37 14.48 8.97
CA ARG A 111 12.57 13.68 8.69
C ARG A 111 13.55 13.68 9.88
N GLN A 112 13.87 14.85 10.44
CA GLN A 112 14.76 14.95 11.60
C GLN A 112 14.20 14.19 12.81
N TYR A 113 12.91 14.36 13.11
CA TYR A 113 12.27 13.61 14.19
C TYR A 113 12.36 12.09 13.97
N ARG A 114 12.13 11.61 12.74
CA ARG A 114 12.30 10.19 12.39
C ARG A 114 13.74 9.73 12.57
N LEU A 115 14.73 10.53 12.19
CA LEU A 115 16.15 10.19 12.36
C LEU A 115 16.59 10.16 13.84
N GLU A 116 16.03 11.05 14.67
CA GLU A 116 16.36 11.13 16.09
C GLU A 116 15.65 10.05 16.93
N HIS A 117 14.36 9.80 16.66
CA HIS A 117 13.52 8.96 17.50
C HIS A 117 13.14 7.62 16.88
N SER A 118 12.83 7.58 15.58
CA SER A 118 12.38 6.34 14.90
C SER A 118 13.54 5.47 14.43
N LYS A 119 14.64 6.06 13.94
CA LYS A 119 15.81 5.31 13.46
C LYS A 119 16.43 4.43 14.55
N PRO A 120 16.65 4.88 15.79
CA PRO A 120 17.17 4.00 16.85
C PRO A 120 16.24 2.83 17.17
N VAL A 121 14.91 3.04 17.14
CA VAL A 121 13.92 1.99 17.37
C VAL A 121 13.98 0.94 16.27
N VAL A 122 14.04 1.39 15.01
CA VAL A 122 14.12 0.52 13.83
C VAL A 122 15.44 -0.27 13.82
N SER A 123 16.57 0.39 14.02
CA SER A 123 17.88 -0.26 14.09
C SER A 123 17.95 -1.26 15.24
N GLY A 124 17.43 -0.90 16.42
CA GLY A 124 17.36 -1.80 17.57
C GLY A 124 16.45 -3.00 17.35
N PHE A 125 15.36 -2.84 16.58
CA PHE A 125 14.49 -3.93 16.19
C PHE A 125 15.18 -4.90 15.22
N PHE A 126 15.89 -4.41 14.20
CA PHE A 126 16.64 -5.28 13.30
C PHE A 126 17.77 -6.02 14.00
N GLN A 127 18.49 -5.34 14.90
CA GLN A 127 19.51 -6.01 15.69
C GLN A 127 18.92 -7.11 16.57
N TRP A 128 17.82 -6.82 17.27
CA TRP A 128 17.09 -7.81 18.04
C TRP A 128 16.66 -9.01 17.17
N CYS A 129 16.16 -8.78 15.95
CA CYS A 129 15.81 -9.87 15.03
C CYS A 129 17.02 -10.77 14.68
N ARG A 130 18.21 -10.19 14.48
CA ARG A 130 19.44 -10.96 14.24
C ARG A 130 19.84 -11.76 15.46
N ASP A 131 19.74 -11.16 16.65
CA ASP A 131 20.08 -11.81 17.91
C ASP A 131 19.15 -13.01 18.19
N GLN A 132 17.85 -12.89 17.87
CA GLN A 132 16.88 -13.99 17.98
C GLN A 132 17.16 -15.15 17.02
N LEU A 133 17.73 -14.89 15.84
CA LEU A 133 18.16 -15.96 14.94
C LEU A 133 19.49 -16.59 15.40
N ALA A 134 20.39 -15.79 15.97
CA ALA A 134 21.71 -16.23 16.42
C ALA A 134 21.66 -17.04 17.72
N SER A 135 20.66 -16.82 18.58
CA SER A 135 20.47 -17.56 19.84
C SER A 135 20.25 -19.06 19.66
N GLY A 136 19.91 -19.50 18.44
CA GLY A 136 19.73 -20.90 18.08
C GLY A 136 18.41 -21.49 18.62
N GLY A 137 18.02 -22.65 18.09
CA GLY A 137 16.82 -23.38 18.53
C GLY A 137 15.59 -23.22 17.65
N LEU A 138 15.65 -22.41 16.59
CA LEU A 138 14.55 -22.26 15.65
C LEU A 138 14.78 -23.06 14.35
N VAL A 139 13.75 -23.76 13.91
CA VAL A 139 13.76 -24.55 12.66
C VAL A 139 13.31 -23.67 11.49
N PRO A 140 13.78 -23.87 10.24
CA PRO A 140 13.33 -23.08 9.08
C PRO A 140 11.81 -23.06 8.83
N SER A 141 11.10 -24.11 9.26
CA SER A 141 9.65 -24.21 9.13
C SER A 141 8.87 -23.40 10.17
N ASP A 142 9.52 -23.01 11.27
CA ASP A 142 8.92 -22.31 12.40
C ASP A 142 8.35 -20.95 11.96
N PRO A 143 7.09 -20.61 12.35
CA PRO A 143 6.50 -19.31 12.07
C PRO A 143 7.36 -18.11 12.50
N LEU A 144 8.05 -18.19 13.64
CA LEU A 144 8.93 -17.13 14.13
C LEU A 144 10.16 -16.98 13.22
N THR A 145 10.79 -18.07 12.81
CA THR A 145 11.90 -18.05 11.84
C THR A 145 11.47 -17.39 10.54
N LYS A 146 10.26 -17.67 10.05
CA LYS A 146 9.71 -17.04 8.85
C LYS A 146 9.52 -15.54 9.04
N ALA A 147 8.99 -15.11 10.18
CA ALA A 147 8.80 -13.69 10.49
C ALA A 147 10.14 -12.92 10.56
N LEU A 148 11.13 -13.49 11.27
CA LEU A 148 12.46 -12.90 11.41
C LEU A 148 13.16 -12.77 10.05
N ASN A 149 13.18 -13.84 9.26
CA ASN A 149 13.78 -13.82 7.92
C ASN A 149 13.03 -12.89 6.95
N TYR A 150 11.69 -12.84 7.06
CA TYR A 150 10.89 -11.93 6.26
C TYR A 150 11.30 -10.48 6.47
N VAL A 151 11.44 -10.06 7.74
CA VAL A 151 11.86 -8.71 8.11
C VAL A 151 13.30 -8.42 7.71
N LEU A 152 14.24 -9.32 8.04
CA LEU A 152 15.67 -9.10 7.78
C LEU A 152 15.98 -9.00 6.28
N SER A 153 15.32 -9.80 5.45
CA SER A 153 15.45 -9.70 3.98
C SER A 153 14.91 -8.39 3.40
N ARG A 154 14.23 -7.56 4.21
CA ARG A 154 13.55 -6.32 3.80
C ARG A 154 14.02 -5.10 4.57
N GLU A 155 15.16 -5.19 5.26
CA GLU A 155 15.66 -4.13 6.13
C GLU A 155 15.80 -2.78 5.40
N ALA A 156 16.38 -2.78 4.20
CA ALA A 156 16.50 -1.59 3.37
C ALA A 156 15.12 -0.99 3.04
N SER A 157 14.21 -1.80 2.50
CA SER A 157 12.87 -1.35 2.10
C SER A 157 11.99 -0.90 3.27
N LEU A 158 12.12 -1.52 4.44
CA LEU A 158 11.41 -1.13 5.66
C LEU A 158 12.00 0.14 6.28
N SER A 159 13.21 0.55 5.91
CA SER A 159 13.89 1.74 6.44
C SER A 159 13.71 2.99 5.58
N VAL A 160 13.23 2.88 4.33
CA VAL A 160 13.07 3.99 3.38
C VAL A 160 12.27 5.17 3.96
N PHE A 161 11.20 4.89 4.71
CA PHE A 161 10.36 5.93 5.30
C PHE A 161 11.11 6.83 6.32
N LEU A 162 12.23 6.36 6.89
CA LEU A 162 13.01 7.16 7.84
C LEU A 162 13.63 8.38 7.17
N GLU A 163 14.08 8.23 5.93
CA GLU A 163 14.78 9.27 5.18
C GLU A 163 13.84 10.10 4.30
N ASN A 164 12.75 9.51 3.84
CA ASN A 164 11.74 10.18 3.01
C ASN A 164 10.50 10.56 3.85
N PRO A 165 10.28 11.86 4.16
CA PRO A 165 9.17 12.30 5.02
C PRO A 165 7.79 12.06 4.41
N ASP A 166 7.67 12.05 3.09
CA ASP A 166 6.39 11.84 2.39
C ASP A 166 5.96 10.37 2.36
N VAL A 167 6.93 9.45 2.56
CA VAL A 167 6.68 8.01 2.62
C VAL A 167 6.07 7.65 3.96
N GLN A 168 4.93 6.94 3.90
CA GLN A 168 4.26 6.41 5.07
C GLN A 168 4.83 5.04 5.45
N PRO A 169 4.91 4.71 6.76
CA PRO A 169 5.37 3.39 7.23
C PRO A 169 4.39 2.26 6.90
N ASP A 170 3.13 2.58 6.60
CA ASP A 170 2.13 1.61 6.17
C ASP A 170 1.11 2.14 5.16
N THR A 171 0.41 1.19 4.56
CA THR A 171 -0.63 1.38 3.54
C THR A 171 -2.05 1.23 4.11
N ASN A 172 -2.24 1.17 5.44
CA ASN A 172 -3.55 0.85 6.03
C ASN A 172 -4.62 1.90 5.70
N HIS A 173 -4.23 3.17 5.68
CA HIS A 173 -5.13 4.27 5.33
C HIS A 173 -5.68 4.08 3.91
N LEU A 174 -4.82 3.66 2.99
CA LEU A 174 -5.19 3.29 1.61
C LEU A 174 -6.07 2.04 1.59
N GLU A 175 -5.66 0.94 2.22
CA GLU A 175 -6.43 -0.31 2.21
C GLU A 175 -7.88 -0.11 2.69
N ARG A 176 -8.12 0.78 3.66
CA ARG A 176 -9.47 1.13 4.12
C ARG A 176 -10.25 1.91 3.06
N ALA A 177 -9.64 2.91 2.44
CA ALA A 177 -10.26 3.70 1.37
C ALA A 177 -10.58 2.85 0.13
N LEU A 178 -9.75 1.84 -0.14
CA LEU A 178 -9.81 0.96 -1.31
C LEU A 178 -10.72 -0.28 -1.13
N ARG A 179 -11.19 -0.53 0.09
CA ARG A 179 -12.04 -1.68 0.46
C ARG A 179 -13.42 -1.78 -0.25
N PRO A 180 -14.04 -0.70 -0.77
CA PRO A 180 -15.34 -0.81 -1.44
C PRO A 180 -15.37 -1.78 -2.62
N ILE A 181 -14.26 -1.95 -3.36
CA ILE A 181 -14.25 -2.83 -4.55
C ILE A 181 -14.37 -4.31 -4.19
N PRO A 182 -13.50 -4.91 -3.34
CA PRO A 182 -13.64 -6.32 -2.95
C PRO A 182 -15.00 -6.64 -2.32
N MET A 183 -15.58 -5.70 -1.56
CA MET A 183 -16.89 -5.88 -0.94
C MET A 183 -18.03 -5.77 -1.96
N GLY A 184 -17.97 -4.78 -2.84
CA GLY A 184 -18.98 -4.50 -3.86
C GLY A 184 -18.98 -5.52 -5.00
N LYS A 185 -17.85 -6.16 -5.32
CA LYS A 185 -17.74 -7.18 -6.38
C LYS A 185 -18.72 -8.34 -6.20
N LYS A 186 -19.09 -8.67 -4.96
CA LYS A 186 -20.12 -9.70 -4.68
C LYS A 186 -21.55 -9.24 -5.00
N ASN A 187 -21.78 -7.93 -5.07
CA ASN A 187 -23.10 -7.31 -5.26
C ASN A 187 -23.29 -6.69 -6.65
N TRP A 188 -22.21 -6.45 -7.41
CA TRP A 188 -22.27 -5.81 -8.73
C TRP A 188 -22.40 -6.84 -9.85
N MET A 189 -23.64 -7.08 -10.27
CA MET A 189 -24.01 -8.08 -11.27
C MET A 189 -23.50 -7.81 -12.70
N PHE A 190 -22.74 -6.75 -12.95
CA PHE A 190 -22.13 -6.45 -14.25
C PHE A 190 -20.63 -6.80 -14.33
N CYS A 191 -20.03 -7.26 -13.23
CA CYS A 191 -18.61 -7.63 -13.16
C CYS A 191 -18.30 -9.02 -13.71
N TRP A 192 -19.16 -9.56 -14.58
CA TRP A 192 -19.05 -10.93 -15.09
C TRP A 192 -18.20 -11.03 -16.35
N THR A 193 -17.96 -9.90 -17.01
CA THR A 193 -17.08 -9.76 -18.16
C THR A 193 -15.83 -8.98 -17.77
N GLU A 194 -14.73 -9.21 -18.49
CA GLU A 194 -13.47 -8.49 -18.31
C GLU A 194 -13.68 -6.98 -18.51
N LEU A 195 -14.40 -6.60 -19.58
CA LEU A 195 -14.79 -5.22 -19.86
C LEU A 195 -15.63 -4.59 -18.73
N GLY A 196 -16.54 -5.36 -18.13
CA GLY A 196 -17.33 -4.89 -16.99
C GLY A 196 -16.48 -4.64 -15.75
N ALA A 197 -15.45 -5.45 -15.53
CA ALA A 197 -14.50 -5.27 -14.44
C ALA A 197 -13.57 -4.07 -14.69
N GLU A 198 -13.11 -3.85 -15.92
CA GLU A 198 -12.34 -2.65 -16.30
C GLU A 198 -13.13 -1.36 -16.08
N HIS A 199 -14.38 -1.29 -16.59
CA HIS A 199 -15.25 -0.14 -16.36
C HIS A 199 -15.53 0.11 -14.88
N LEU A 200 -15.72 -0.96 -14.09
CA LEU A 200 -15.86 -0.81 -12.65
C LEU A 200 -14.61 -0.19 -12.03
N GLY A 201 -13.41 -0.63 -12.43
CA GLY A 201 -12.14 -0.06 -11.99
C GLY A 201 -12.09 1.45 -12.24
N ILE A 202 -12.44 1.89 -13.45
CA ILE A 202 -12.47 3.31 -13.84
C ILE A 202 -13.46 4.10 -12.95
N ILE A 203 -14.70 3.63 -12.82
CA ILE A 203 -15.74 4.31 -12.03
C ILE A 203 -15.31 4.42 -10.56
N GLN A 204 -14.74 3.36 -9.99
CA GLN A 204 -14.32 3.36 -8.60
C GLN A 204 -13.07 4.22 -8.37
N SER A 205 -12.18 4.31 -9.37
CA SER A 205 -11.03 5.24 -9.35
C SER A 205 -11.51 6.67 -9.22
N LEU A 206 -12.48 7.07 -10.06
CA LEU A 206 -13.10 8.39 -10.01
C LEU A 206 -13.78 8.65 -8.67
N ILE A 207 -14.64 7.73 -8.20
CA ILE A 207 -15.36 7.90 -6.94
C ILE A 207 -14.42 8.01 -5.75
N SER A 208 -13.37 7.18 -5.72
CA SER A 208 -12.42 7.15 -4.60
C SER A 208 -11.57 8.40 -4.56
N THR A 209 -11.09 8.86 -5.73
CA THR A 209 -10.35 10.12 -5.87
C THR A 209 -11.23 11.32 -5.47
N CYS A 210 -12.47 11.41 -5.96
CA CYS A 210 -13.40 12.46 -5.55
C CYS A 210 -13.61 12.49 -4.03
N LYS A 211 -13.75 11.33 -3.38
CA LYS A 211 -13.89 11.25 -1.92
C LYS A 211 -12.65 11.76 -1.18
N LEU A 212 -11.46 11.45 -1.67
CA LEU A 212 -10.20 11.94 -1.08
C LEU A 212 -10.11 13.47 -1.14
N HIS A 213 -10.56 14.06 -2.25
CA HIS A 213 -10.66 15.53 -2.39
C HIS A 213 -11.90 16.17 -1.76
N ASN A 214 -12.72 15.41 -1.03
CA ASN A 214 -14.00 15.88 -0.47
C ASN A 214 -14.98 16.45 -1.53
N ILE A 215 -14.91 15.96 -2.76
CA ILE A 215 -15.82 16.28 -3.85
C ILE A 215 -16.96 15.26 -3.84
N THR A 216 -18.20 15.74 -3.73
CA THR A 216 -19.39 14.88 -3.81
C THR A 216 -19.53 14.32 -5.24
N PRO A 217 -19.37 12.99 -5.46
CA PRO A 217 -19.38 12.42 -6.81
C PRO A 217 -20.74 12.55 -7.51
N THR A 218 -21.81 12.72 -6.74
CA THR A 218 -23.17 12.88 -7.28
C THR A 218 -23.34 14.21 -8.00
N LEU A 219 -22.65 15.28 -7.62
CA LEU A 219 -22.79 16.59 -8.27
C LEU A 219 -22.19 16.60 -9.68
N THR A 220 -21.04 15.96 -9.89
CA THR A 220 -20.38 15.82 -11.20
C THR A 220 -21.09 14.81 -12.10
N TRP A 221 -21.58 13.68 -11.56
CA TRP A 221 -22.34 12.72 -12.36
C TRP A 221 -23.73 13.24 -12.73
N TRP A 222 -24.43 13.93 -11.82
CA TRP A 222 -25.71 14.57 -12.14
C TRP A 222 -25.55 15.73 -13.11
N THR A 223 -24.49 16.55 -13.01
CA THR A 223 -24.26 17.61 -14.03
C THR A 223 -23.89 17.04 -15.38
N CYS A 224 -23.06 15.99 -15.49
CA CYS A 224 -22.79 15.34 -16.77
C CYS A 224 -24.01 14.62 -17.36
N CYS A 225 -24.76 13.86 -16.56
CA CYS A 225 -25.96 13.16 -17.03
C CYS A 225 -27.13 14.13 -17.34
N ASN A 226 -27.29 15.21 -16.58
CA ASN A 226 -28.28 16.24 -16.91
C ASN A 226 -27.83 17.17 -18.04
N ALA A 227 -26.52 17.37 -18.24
CA ALA A 227 -26.01 18.04 -19.43
C ALA A 227 -26.37 17.21 -20.68
N SER A 228 -26.21 15.88 -20.66
CA SER A 228 -26.69 15.03 -21.77
C SER A 228 -28.21 15.04 -21.95
N ALA A 229 -28.99 15.33 -20.91
CA ALA A 229 -30.44 15.51 -21.00
C ALA A 229 -30.86 16.93 -21.47
N SER A 230 -29.92 17.88 -21.55
CA SER A 230 -30.17 19.27 -21.95
C SER A 230 -29.41 19.71 -23.21
N ILE A 231 -28.69 18.79 -23.88
CA ILE A 231 -28.20 19.00 -25.25
C ILE A 231 -29.41 19.07 -26.17
N ARG A 232 -29.77 20.28 -26.61
CA ARG A 232 -30.66 20.45 -27.76
C ARG A 232 -29.94 19.90 -28.99
N PRO A 233 -30.58 19.06 -29.83
CA PRO A 233 -29.98 18.68 -31.10
C PRO A 233 -29.82 19.94 -31.95
N VAL A 234 -28.58 20.32 -32.25
CA VAL A 234 -28.27 21.28 -33.29
C VAL A 234 -27.84 20.47 -34.50
N THR A 235 -28.74 20.33 -35.47
CA THR A 235 -28.41 19.84 -36.81
C THR A 235 -27.96 21.04 -37.63
N SER A 236 -26.70 21.10 -38.04
CA SER A 236 -26.29 21.93 -39.18
C SER A 236 -26.14 21.03 -40.40
N ALA A 237 -26.96 21.26 -41.42
CA ALA A 237 -26.69 20.74 -42.75
C ALA A 237 -25.70 21.68 -43.44
N THR A 238 -24.53 21.14 -43.80
CA THR A 238 -23.74 21.54 -44.97
C THR A 238 -23.19 20.28 -45.59
#